data_AF-A0A972EG16-F1
#
_entry.id   AF-A0A972EG16-F1
#
_cell.length_a   1.000
_cell.length_b   1.000
_cell.length_c   1.000
_cell.angle_alpha   90.00
_cell.angle_beta   90.00
_cell.angle_gamma   90.00
#
_symmetry.space_group_name_H-M   'P 1'
#
loop_
_entity.id
_entity.type
_entity.pdbx_description
1 polymer ?
#
loop_
_entity_poly.entity_id
_entity_poly.type
_entity_poly.pdbx_seq_one_letter_code
_entity_poly.pdbx_strand_id
1 'polypeptide(L)'
;ATNIIIQQVSAKVIDKELRLKMATVGEGRAKYITGGKAIDITWKKGSYEGATKYYYETGEELILNPGKTWIQIVQNFNNVTME
;
A
#
# COMPACT_ATOMS: atom_id res chain seq x y z
N ALA A 1 5.12 9.71 11.52
CA ALA A 1 4.72 10.27 10.21
C ALA A 1 3.31 10.83 10.34
N THR A 2 2.91 11.80 9.52
CA THR A 2 1.53 12.31 9.54
C THR A 2 0.59 11.32 8.88
N ASN A 3 1.07 10.69 7.80
CA ASN A 3 0.36 9.72 7.01
C ASN A 3 1.17 8.42 6.98
N ILE A 4 0.52 7.28 7.24
CA ILE A 4 1.11 5.95 7.03
C ILE A 4 0.18 5.18 6.10
N ILE A 5 0.75 4.61 5.04
CA ILE A 5 0.04 3.71 4.12
C ILE A 5 0.69 2.35 4.18
N ILE A 6 -0.13 1.32 4.40
CA ILE A 6 0.30 -0.07 4.35
C ILE A 6 -0.27 -0.68 3.07
N GLN A 7 0.58 -0.85 2.07
CA GLN A 7 0.20 -1.34 0.74
C GLN A 7 0.38 -2.85 0.66
N GLN A 8 -0.71 -3.58 0.39
CA GLN A 8 -0.61 -5.02 0.17
C GLN A 8 -0.26 -5.32 -1.28
N VAL A 9 0.83 -6.06 -1.50
CA VAL A 9 1.32 -6.46 -2.82
C VAL A 9 1.58 -7.96 -2.83
N SER A 10 1.08 -8.66 -3.86
CA SER A 10 1.41 -10.07 -4.05
C SER A 10 2.90 -10.23 -4.41
N ALA A 11 3.56 -11.19 -3.77
CA ALA A 11 4.94 -11.54 -4.05
C ALA A 11 5.05 -13.04 -4.34
N LYS A 12 5.91 -13.40 -5.29
CA LYS A 12 6.20 -14.79 -5.66
C LYS A 12 7.70 -15.02 -5.70
N VAL A 13 8.13 -16.19 -5.24
CA VAL A 13 9.52 -16.63 -5.37
C VAL A 13 9.81 -16.92 -6.84
N ILE A 14 10.92 -16.42 -7.36
CA ILE A 14 11.27 -16.53 -8.79
C ILE A 14 12.49 -17.39 -9.07
N ASP A 15 13.29 -17.73 -8.07
CA ASP A 15 14.51 -18.52 -8.26
C ASP A 15 14.83 -19.38 -7.03
N LYS A 16 15.87 -20.22 -7.17
CA LYS A 16 16.33 -21.15 -6.12
C LYS A 16 17.01 -20.41 -4.96
N GLU A 17 17.43 -19.18 -5.21
CA GLU A 17 18.01 -18.22 -4.28
C GLU A 17 16.94 -17.46 -3.48
N LEU A 18 15.66 -17.83 -3.64
CA LEU A 18 14.51 -17.30 -2.91
C LEU A 18 14.26 -15.80 -3.13
N ARG A 19 14.66 -15.24 -4.28
CA ARG A 19 14.33 -13.86 -4.62
C ARG A 19 12.82 -13.73 -4.84
N LEU A 20 12.28 -12.60 -4.37
CA LEU A 20 10.85 -12.30 -4.47
C LEU A 20 10.59 -11.30 -5.59
N LYS A 21 9.73 -11.66 -6.54
CA LYS A 21 9.12 -10.72 -7.47
C LYS A 21 7.83 -10.20 -6.87
N MET A 22 7.77 -8.89 -6.66
CA MET A 22 6.59 -8.20 -6.15
C MET A 22 5.80 -7.60 -7.32
N ALA A 23 4.49 -7.81 -7.35
CA ALA A 23 3.60 -7.24 -8.36
C ALA A 23 3.26 -5.78 -8.01
N THR A 24 4.20 -4.86 -8.22
CA THR A 24 4.05 -3.44 -7.86
C THR A 24 3.29 -2.60 -8.89
N VAL A 25 2.98 -3.17 -10.06
CA VAL A 25 2.07 -2.61 -11.07
C VAL A 25 0.79 -3.43 -11.06
N GLY A 26 -0.36 -2.77 -11.04
CA GLY A 26 -1.66 -3.39 -10.84
C GLY A 26 -2.48 -2.64 -9.80
N GLU A 27 -3.33 -3.36 -9.09
CA GLU A 27 -4.20 -2.81 -8.05
C GLU A 27 -4.32 -3.79 -6.87
N GLY A 28 -4.68 -3.27 -5.70
CA GLY A 28 -4.79 -4.07 -4.49
C GLY A 28 -5.31 -3.30 -3.30
N ARG A 29 -5.36 -3.98 -2.15
CA ARG A 29 -5.80 -3.40 -0.87
C ARG A 29 -4.67 -2.65 -0.20
N ALA A 30 -5.03 -1.62 0.56
CA ALA A 30 -4.12 -0.92 1.44
C ALA A 30 -4.86 -0.46 2.71
N LYS A 31 -4.11 -0.06 3.73
CA LYS A 31 -4.64 0.65 4.89
C LYS A 31 -4.02 2.03 4.96
N TYR A 32 -4.84 3.04 5.24
CA TYR A 32 -4.38 4.40 5.47
C TYR A 32 -4.58 4.75 6.94
N ILE A 33 -3.49 5.18 7.58
CA ILE A 33 -3.45 5.52 8.99
C ILE A 33 -3.06 6.99 9.10
N THR A 34 -3.93 7.78 9.70
CA THR A 34 -3.71 9.21 9.95
C THR A 34 -4.52 9.66 11.15
N GLY A 35 -3.99 10.62 11.92
CA GLY A 35 -4.72 11.22 13.05
C GLY A 35 -5.26 10.21 14.07
N GLY A 36 -4.54 9.10 14.28
CA GLY A 36 -4.94 8.04 15.21
C GLY A 36 -6.03 7.09 14.70
N LYS A 37 -6.43 7.17 13.43
CA LYS A 37 -7.43 6.29 12.81
C LYS A 37 -6.81 5.49 11.67
N ALA A 38 -7.22 4.23 11.52
CA ALA A 38 -6.89 3.38 10.40
C ALA A 38 -8.16 3.12 9.58
N ILE A 39 -8.09 3.31 8.26
CA ILE A 39 -9.17 3.01 7.33
C ILE A 39 -8.69 2.11 6.19
N ASP A 40 -9.61 1.30 5.66
CA ASP A 40 -9.36 0.49 4.48
C ASP A 40 -9.45 1.35 3.21
N ILE A 41 -8.49 1.14 2.31
CA ILE A 41 -8.37 1.83 1.03
C ILE A 41 -7.91 0.84 -0.05
N THR A 42 -7.89 1.29 -1.30
CA THR A 42 -7.28 0.55 -2.41
C THR A 42 -6.14 1.35 -3.03
N TRP A 43 -5.24 0.68 -3.72
CA TRP A 43 -4.18 1.29 -4.51
C TRP A 43 -4.23 0.83 -5.95
N LYS A 44 -3.78 1.67 -6.88
CA LYS A 44 -3.63 1.35 -8.30
C LYS A 44 -2.39 2.01 -8.88
N LYS A 45 -1.66 1.26 -9.71
CA LYS A 45 -0.48 1.74 -10.44
C LYS A 45 -0.52 1.19 -11.86
N GLY A 46 -0.61 2.08 -12.84
CA GLY A 46 -0.79 1.70 -14.25
C GLY A 46 0.48 1.24 -14.96
N SER A 47 1.66 1.69 -14.52
CA SER A 47 2.94 1.33 -15.12
C SER A 47 4.06 1.39 -14.09
N TYR A 48 5.24 0.88 -14.43
CA TYR A 48 6.39 0.88 -13.51
C TYR A 48 6.84 2.31 -13.14
N GLU A 49 6.82 3.21 -14.12
CA GLU A 49 7.18 4.62 -13.97
C GLU A 49 6.02 5.49 -13.47
N GLY A 50 4.78 5.01 -13.59
CA GLY A 50 3.59 5.74 -13.15
C GLY A 50 3.51 5.89 -11.63
N ALA A 51 2.81 6.93 -11.16
CA ALA A 51 2.55 7.09 -9.74
C ALA A 51 1.56 6.03 -9.23
N THR A 52 1.76 5.56 -8.00
CA THR A 52 0.74 4.79 -7.28
C THR A 52 -0.32 5.76 -6.76
N LYS A 53 -1.57 5.53 -7.14
CA LYS A 53 -2.73 6.27 -6.64
C LYS A 53 -3.47 5.44 -5.60
N TYR A 54 -4.10 6.11 -4.65
CA TYR A 54 -4.88 5.48 -3.59
C TYR A 54 -6.32 5.97 -3.63
N TYR A 55 -7.25 5.14 -3.23
CA TYR A 55 -8.69 5.42 -3.31
C TYR A 55 -9.41 4.95 -2.07
N TYR A 56 -10.39 5.73 -1.63
CA TYR A 56 -11.37 5.30 -0.63
C TYR A 56 -12.25 4.17 -1.17
N GLU A 57 -12.97 3.47 -0.30
CA GLU A 57 -13.94 2.45 -0.72
C GLU A 57 -15.06 3.00 -1.61
N THR A 58 -15.33 4.31 -1.53
CA THR A 58 -16.26 5.03 -2.40
C THR A 58 -15.78 5.16 -3.84
N GLY A 59 -14.51 4.89 -4.12
CA GLY A 59 -13.86 5.08 -5.42
C GLY A 59 -13.25 6.47 -5.62
N GLU A 60 -13.40 7.38 -4.67
CA GLU A 60 -12.77 8.70 -4.70
C GLU A 60 -11.26 8.60 -4.41
N GLU A 61 -10.45 9.45 -5.05
CA GLU A 61 -9.00 9.49 -4.83
C GLU A 61 -8.68 9.98 -3.41
N LEU A 62 -7.81 9.25 -2.72
CA LEU A 62 -7.40 9.55 -1.34
C LEU A 62 -6.65 10.88 -1.29
N ILE A 63 -7.14 11.81 -0.48
CA ILE A 63 -6.45 13.05 -0.17
C ILE A 63 -5.62 12.84 1.10
N LEU A 64 -4.30 13.02 0.99
CA LEU A 64 -3.38 12.89 2.11
C LEU A 64 -3.38 14.16 2.96
N ASN A 65 -3.23 14.00 4.28
CA ASN A 65 -3.06 15.18 5.13
C ASN A 65 -1.70 15.85 4.87
N PRO A 66 -1.58 17.18 5.04
CA PRO A 66 -0.30 17.86 4.92
C PRO A 66 0.75 17.26 5.87
N GLY A 67 1.89 16.84 5.34
CA GLY A 67 3.00 16.33 6.15
C GLY A 67 3.71 15.15 5.50
N LYS A 68 4.53 14.46 6.31
CA LYS A 68 5.32 13.31 5.84
C LYS A 68 4.45 12.09 5.67
N THR A 69 4.58 11.44 4.52
CA THR A 69 3.92 10.17 4.21
C THR A 69 4.94 9.03 4.20
N TRP A 70 4.62 7.97 4.93
CA TRP A 70 5.37 6.71 4.93
C TRP A 70 4.55 5.64 4.21
N ILE A 71 5.14 4.94 3.26
CA ILE A 71 4.49 3.84 2.54
C ILE A 71 5.26 2.57 2.83
N GLN A 72 4.59 1.60 3.47
CA GLN A 72 5.14 0.29 3.76
C GLN A 72 4.48 -0.75 2.86
N ILE A 73 5.27 -1.50 2.11
CA ILE A 73 4.77 -2.58 1.25
C ILE A 73 4.85 -3.90 2.01
N VAL A 74 3.74 -4.64 2.06
CA VAL A 74 3.63 -5.93 2.75
C VAL A 74 2.99 -6.98 1.84
N GLN A 75 3.29 -8.26 2.07
CA GLN A 75 2.62 -9.37 1.36
C GLN A 75 1.21 -9.63 1.90
N ASN A 76 1.06 -9.51 3.22
CA ASN A 76 -0.18 -9.71 3.95
C ASN A 76 -0.21 -8.78 5.17
N PHE A 77 -1.39 -8.30 5.53
CA PHE A 77 -1.63 -7.52 6.74
C PHE A 77 -1.45 -8.31 8.03
N ASN A 78 -1.49 -9.65 8.01
CA ASN A 78 -1.28 -10.48 9.20
C ASN A 78 0.06 -10.25 9.91
N ASN A 79 1.06 -9.73 9.18
CA ASN A 79 2.38 -9.41 9.75
C ASN A 79 2.46 -7.98 10.31
N VAL A 80 1.34 -7.26 10.33
CA VAL A 80 1.26 -5.87 10.82
C VAL A 80 0.52 -5.89 12.15
N THR A 81 1.23 -5.52 13.21
CA THR A 81 0.62 -5.25 14.52
C THR A 81 0.55 -3.74 14.71
N MET A 82 -0.59 -3.26 15.21
CA MET A 82 -0.81 -1.86 15.58
C MET A 82 -1.00 -1.84 17.10
N GLU A 83 -0.11 -1.15 17.80
CA GLU A 83 -0.18 -0.94 19.26
C GLU A 83 -0.58 0.51 19.58
#